data_AF-A0A060CAT3-F1
#
_entry.id   AF-A0A060CAT3-F1
#
_cell.length_a   1.000
_cell.length_b   1.000
_cell.length_c   1.000
_cell.angle_alpha   90.00
_cell.angle_beta   90.00
_cell.angle_gamma   90.00
#
_symmetry.space_group_name_H-M   'P 1'
#
loop_
_entity.id
_entity.type
_entity.pdbx_description
1 polymer ?
#
loop_
_entity_poly.entity_id
_entity_poly.type
_entity_poly.pdbx_seq_one_letter_code
_entity_poly.pdbx_strand_id
1 'polypeptide(L)'
;MDTEDVRFWTRTGIDDTGITRAAVKNLLGGHEGASTITMQLVQNLRQTVASYDNDDEAYQRAQASTLAGKLQEIKYSLEYEKKHSKKEILESYLNTVYFGNTYYGLGAAAQGYFSVDAKDLTIPQAALIAGLVQSPEAYNPVNHPEAAKARRD
;
A
#
# COMPACT_ATOMS: atom_id res chain seq x y z
N MET A 1 -1.90 8.54 -4.39
CA MET A 1 -0.57 8.52 -5.05
C MET A 1 0.32 9.66 -4.57
N ASP A 2 -0.05 10.92 -4.81
CA ASP A 2 0.77 12.08 -4.40
C ASP A 2 1.03 12.16 -2.90
N THR A 3 0.18 11.56 -2.06
CA THR A 3 0.40 11.50 -0.61
C THR A 3 1.20 10.27 -0.12
N GLU A 4 1.27 9.18 -0.89
CA GLU A 4 1.90 7.91 -0.45
C GLU A 4 3.26 7.65 -1.08
N ASP A 5 3.44 7.99 -2.36
CA ASP A 5 4.72 7.84 -3.07
C ASP A 5 4.76 8.85 -4.22
N VAL A 6 5.14 10.08 -3.87
CA VAL A 6 5.17 11.27 -4.74
C VAL A 6 6.03 11.08 -6.00
N ARG A 7 6.93 10.09 -6.00
CA ARG A 7 7.85 9.79 -7.10
C ARG A 7 7.60 8.42 -7.72
N PHE A 8 6.44 7.80 -7.48
CA PHE A 8 6.14 6.45 -7.95
C PHE A 8 6.37 6.25 -9.46
N TRP A 9 5.86 7.18 -10.27
CA TRP A 9 5.94 7.12 -11.74
C TRP A 9 7.34 7.38 -12.29
N THR A 10 8.10 8.24 -11.61
CA THR A 10 9.42 8.70 -12.09
C THR A 10 10.57 7.90 -11.51
N ARG A 11 10.34 7.15 -10.42
CA ARG A 11 11.36 6.29 -9.80
C ARG A 11 11.53 5.01 -10.61
N THR A 12 12.68 4.82 -11.23
CA THR A 12 13.10 3.53 -11.80
C THR A 12 13.61 2.61 -10.69
N GLY A 13 13.04 1.42 -10.54
CA GLY A 13 13.45 0.42 -9.53
C GLY A 13 14.80 -0.24 -9.78
N ILE A 14 15.49 0.15 -10.86
CA ILE A 14 16.75 -0.44 -11.31
C ILE A 14 17.87 0.60 -11.38
N ASP A 15 17.55 1.90 -11.45
CA ASP A 15 18.58 2.93 -11.58
C ASP A 15 18.85 3.63 -10.25
N ASP A 16 20.13 3.90 -9.99
CA ASP A 16 20.71 4.46 -8.78
C ASP A 16 20.69 3.59 -7.51
N THR A 17 21.80 2.89 -7.29
CA THR A 17 22.27 2.50 -5.93
C THR A 17 22.29 3.68 -4.92
N GLY A 18 22.11 4.92 -5.38
CA GLY A 18 21.87 6.12 -4.57
C GLY A 18 20.42 6.26 -4.06
N ILE A 19 19.40 5.95 -4.87
CA ILE A 19 17.98 6.10 -4.47
C ILE A 19 17.58 4.99 -3.49
N THR A 20 17.96 3.73 -3.77
CA THR A 20 17.73 2.61 -2.84
C THR A 20 18.44 2.87 -1.51
N ARG A 21 19.66 3.41 -1.53
CA ARG A 21 20.41 3.71 -0.31
C ARG A 21 19.85 4.92 0.43
N ALA A 22 19.36 5.93 -0.28
CA ALA A 22 18.65 7.07 0.32
C ALA A 22 17.33 6.65 0.95
N ALA A 23 16.57 5.74 0.30
CA ALA A 23 15.38 5.13 0.87
C ALA A 23 15.71 4.30 2.12
N VAL A 24 16.71 3.41 2.06
CA VAL A 24 17.21 2.65 3.22
C VAL A 24 17.65 3.58 4.35
N LYS A 25 18.37 4.67 4.04
CA LYS A 25 18.86 5.65 5.01
C LYS A 25 17.71 6.43 5.66
N ASN A 26 16.68 6.81 4.91
CA ASN A 26 15.50 7.49 5.45
C ASN A 26 14.64 6.54 6.29
N LEU A 27 14.51 5.27 5.89
CA LEU A 27 13.85 4.21 6.67
C LEU A 27 14.58 3.92 7.99
N LEU A 28 15.91 3.87 7.96
CA LEU A 28 16.78 3.74 9.14
C LEU A 28 16.79 5.01 10.02
N GLY A 29 16.38 6.15 9.48
CA GLY A 29 16.37 7.46 10.14
C GLY A 29 15.12 7.78 10.95
N GLY A 30 14.07 6.95 10.89
CA GLY A 30 12.93 7.03 11.83
C GLY A 30 11.78 7.95 11.42
N HIS A 31 11.30 7.87 10.17
CA HIS A 31 10.03 8.49 9.79
C HIS A 31 9.01 7.44 9.31
N GLU A 32 7.89 7.34 10.03
CA GLU A 32 6.68 6.67 9.56
C GLU A 32 6.23 7.35 8.24
N GLY A 33 6.12 6.57 7.16
CA GLY A 33 5.79 7.08 5.81
C GLY A 33 6.89 6.93 4.75
N ALA A 34 8.05 6.37 5.09
CA ALA A 34 9.13 6.16 4.11
C ALA A 34 8.94 4.92 3.19
N SER A 35 7.87 4.14 3.34
CA SER A 35 7.64 2.91 2.54
C SER A 35 6.95 3.22 1.21
N THR A 36 7.57 2.79 0.12
CA THR A 36 7.06 2.97 -1.25
C THR A 36 5.84 2.10 -1.53
N ILE A 37 5.04 2.43 -2.56
CA ILE A 37 3.90 1.59 -2.98
C ILE A 37 4.31 0.13 -3.24
N THR A 38 5.45 -0.09 -3.90
CA THR A 38 5.95 -1.44 -4.17
C THR A 38 6.33 -2.18 -2.88
N MET A 39 6.91 -1.49 -1.90
CA MET A 39 7.24 -2.09 -0.60
C MET A 39 5.98 -2.48 0.17
N GLN A 40 4.96 -1.61 0.16
CA GLN A 40 3.68 -1.90 0.77
C GLN A 40 2.98 -3.07 0.06
N LEU A 41 3.02 -3.12 -1.28
CA LEU A 41 2.54 -4.27 -2.06
C LEU A 41 3.22 -5.57 -1.62
N VAL A 42 4.55 -5.60 -1.57
CA VAL A 42 5.31 -6.78 -1.14
C VAL A 42 4.95 -7.18 0.29
N GLN A 43 4.79 -6.21 1.20
CA GLN A 43 4.38 -6.47 2.57
C GLN A 43 3.00 -7.12 2.62
N ASN A 44 2.02 -6.58 1.89
CA ASN A 44 0.65 -7.11 1.81
C ASN A 44 0.62 -8.52 1.21
N LEU A 45 1.40 -8.78 0.15
CA LEU A 45 1.50 -10.11 -0.46
C LEU A 45 2.11 -11.12 0.53
N ARG A 46 3.14 -10.75 1.28
CA ARG A 46 3.75 -11.62 2.30
C ARG A 46 2.77 -11.98 3.41
N GLN A 47 1.98 -11.00 3.87
CA GLN A 47 0.93 -11.25 4.86
C GLN A 47 -0.14 -12.19 4.29
N THR A 48 -0.57 -11.95 3.05
CA THR A 48 -1.56 -12.79 2.36
C THR A 48 -1.10 -14.23 2.21
N VAL A 49 0.14 -14.45 1.76
CA VAL A 49 0.73 -15.79 1.63
C VAL A 49 0.85 -16.47 2.99
N ALA A 50 1.34 -15.77 4.01
CA ALA A 50 1.46 -16.32 5.35
C ALA A 50 0.10 -16.72 5.94
N SER A 51 -0.94 -15.89 5.74
CA SER A 51 -2.31 -16.22 6.15
C SER A 51 -2.86 -17.44 5.39
N TYR A 52 -2.60 -17.55 4.09
CA TYR A 52 -3.02 -18.70 3.29
C TYR A 52 -2.34 -20.00 3.75
N ASP A 53 -1.05 -19.93 4.08
CA ASP A 53 -0.25 -21.06 4.56
C ASP A 53 -0.50 -21.41 6.05
N ASN A 54 -1.33 -20.62 6.76
CA ASN A 54 -1.55 -20.71 8.21
C ASN A 54 -0.24 -20.62 9.01
N ASP A 55 0.72 -19.81 8.54
CA ASP A 55 2.00 -19.55 9.22
C ASP A 55 1.91 -18.22 9.98
N ASP A 56 1.43 -18.31 11.22
CA ASP A 56 1.30 -17.16 12.12
C ASP A 56 2.65 -16.46 12.35
N GLU A 57 3.75 -17.20 12.43
CA GLU A 57 5.06 -16.58 12.62
C GLU A 57 5.48 -15.78 11.39
N ALA A 58 5.26 -16.30 10.18
CA ALA A 58 5.53 -15.56 8.96
C ALA A 58 4.66 -14.31 8.84
N TYR A 59 3.40 -14.40 9.27
CA TYR A 59 2.49 -13.26 9.30
C TYR A 59 3.02 -12.17 10.25
N GLN A 60 3.39 -12.55 11.48
CA GLN A 60 3.96 -11.61 12.46
C GLN A 60 5.28 -11.01 11.96
N ARG A 61 6.15 -11.80 11.31
CA ARG A 61 7.39 -11.29 10.68
C ARG A 61 7.12 -10.35 9.50
N ALA A 62 6.01 -10.51 8.77
CA ALA A 62 5.61 -9.62 7.68
C ALA A 62 4.97 -8.33 8.19
N GLN A 63 4.31 -8.38 9.34
CA GLN A 63 3.75 -7.20 10.00
C GLN A 63 4.82 -6.40 10.77
N ALA A 64 5.79 -7.08 11.37
CA ALA A 64 6.80 -6.44 12.19
C ALA A 64 7.71 -5.51 11.37
N SER A 65 7.71 -4.22 11.72
CA SER A 65 8.57 -3.19 11.11
C SER A 65 10.02 -3.27 11.61
N THR A 66 10.60 -4.46 11.60
CA THR A 66 12.01 -4.68 11.96
C THR A 66 12.93 -4.24 10.83
N LEU A 67 14.17 -3.86 11.17
CA LEU A 67 15.18 -3.53 10.15
C LEU A 67 15.40 -4.68 9.16
N ALA A 68 15.52 -5.92 9.65
CA ALA A 68 15.67 -7.09 8.80
C ALA A 68 14.47 -7.27 7.85
N GLY A 69 13.25 -7.11 8.35
CA GLY A 69 12.02 -7.16 7.54
C GLY A 69 12.00 -6.07 6.48
N LYS A 70 12.37 -4.83 6.82
CA LYS A 70 12.45 -3.72 5.86
C LYS A 70 13.50 -3.94 4.77
N LEU A 71 14.67 -4.50 5.10
CA LEU A 71 15.67 -4.87 4.09
C LEU A 71 15.14 -5.95 3.13
N GLN A 72 14.38 -6.91 3.65
CA GLN A 72 13.77 -7.96 2.85
C GLN A 72 12.65 -7.42 1.93
N GLU A 73 11.79 -6.53 2.44
CA GLU A 73 10.80 -5.81 1.63
C GLU A 73 11.45 -5.04 0.47
N ILE A 74 12.55 -4.32 0.75
CA ILE A 74 13.29 -3.58 -0.28
C ILE A 74 13.83 -4.54 -1.34
N LYS A 75 14.47 -5.65 -0.94
CA LYS A 75 14.99 -6.64 -1.87
C LYS A 75 13.88 -7.16 -2.80
N TYR A 76 12.77 -7.61 -2.23
CA TYR A 76 11.65 -8.13 -3.02
C TYR A 76 10.99 -7.06 -3.88
N SER A 77 10.92 -5.82 -3.41
CA SER A 77 10.39 -4.70 -4.21
C SER A 77 11.24 -4.47 -5.45
N LEU A 78 12.57 -4.46 -5.32
CA LEU A 78 13.48 -4.31 -6.44
C LEU A 78 13.37 -5.47 -7.44
N GLU A 79 13.16 -6.70 -6.95
CA GLU A 79 12.92 -7.86 -7.82
C GLU A 79 11.57 -7.78 -8.54
N TYR A 80 10.55 -7.25 -7.88
CA TYR A 80 9.22 -7.05 -8.44
C TYR A 80 9.21 -5.93 -9.49
N GLU A 81 9.83 -4.77 -9.22
CA GLU A 81 9.94 -3.66 -10.18
C GLU A 81 10.75 -4.01 -11.43
N LYS A 82 11.59 -5.05 -11.37
CA LYS A 82 12.31 -5.57 -12.55
C LYS A 82 11.42 -6.35 -13.51
N LYS A 83 10.33 -6.93 -13.01
CA LYS A 83 9.46 -7.86 -13.75
C LYS A 83 8.13 -7.25 -14.12
N HIS A 84 7.74 -6.16 -13.48
CA HIS A 84 6.43 -5.53 -13.62
C HIS A 84 6.56 -4.04 -13.92
N SER A 85 5.74 -3.56 -14.84
CA SER A 85 5.56 -2.14 -15.12
C SER A 85 4.92 -1.42 -13.93
N LYS A 86 5.09 -0.09 -13.86
CA LYS A 86 4.46 0.75 -12.82
C LYS A 86 2.93 0.61 -12.79
N LYS A 87 2.30 0.38 -13.95
CA LYS A 87 0.85 0.16 -14.03
C LYS A 87 0.45 -1.16 -13.38
N GLU A 88 1.15 -2.25 -13.68
CA GLU A 88 0.90 -3.57 -13.08
C GLU A 88 1.17 -3.57 -11.56
N ILE A 89 2.21 -2.87 -11.12
CA ILE A 89 2.51 -2.69 -9.69
C ILE A 89 1.35 -1.97 -9.00
N LEU A 90 0.88 -0.86 -9.58
CA LEU A 90 -0.22 -0.12 -9.00
C LEU A 90 -1.51 -0.95 -8.97
N GLU A 91 -1.83 -1.62 -10.06
CA GLU A 91 -3.00 -2.48 -10.14
C GLU A 91 -2.96 -3.59 -9.10
N SER A 92 -1.81 -4.26 -8.95
CA SER A 92 -1.62 -5.29 -7.93
C SER A 92 -1.75 -4.73 -6.52
N TYR A 93 -1.18 -3.54 -6.29
CA TYR A 93 -1.30 -2.83 -5.01
C TYR A 93 -2.75 -2.51 -4.66
N LEU A 94 -3.48 -1.87 -5.57
CA LEU A 94 -4.88 -1.51 -5.38
C LEU A 94 -5.78 -2.72 -5.19
N ASN A 95 -5.42 -3.88 -5.73
CA ASN A 95 -6.18 -5.12 -5.54
C ASN A 95 -5.85 -5.87 -4.24
N THR A 96 -4.77 -5.51 -3.54
CA THR A 96 -4.32 -6.23 -2.35
C THR A 96 -4.42 -5.39 -1.08
N VAL A 97 -4.33 -4.06 -1.17
CA VAL A 97 -4.31 -3.18 0.00
C VAL A 97 -5.63 -3.19 0.76
N TYR A 98 -5.52 -3.05 2.08
CA TYR A 98 -6.67 -2.96 2.98
C TYR A 98 -7.28 -1.55 2.96
N PHE A 99 -8.58 -1.47 2.73
CA PHE A 99 -9.36 -0.23 2.66
C PHE A 99 -10.30 -0.02 3.87
N GLY A 100 -10.12 -0.77 4.96
CA GLY A 100 -11.01 -0.71 6.13
C GLY A 100 -12.21 -1.64 6.02
N ASN A 101 -12.90 -1.91 7.13
CA ASN A 101 -14.09 -2.75 7.21
C ASN A 101 -13.95 -4.12 6.54
N THR A 102 -12.82 -4.80 6.74
CA THR A 102 -12.49 -6.10 6.12
C THR A 102 -12.35 -6.08 4.58
N TYR A 103 -12.39 -4.91 3.95
CA TYR A 103 -12.25 -4.81 2.50
C TYR A 103 -10.78 -4.80 2.09
N TYR A 104 -10.36 -5.87 1.43
CA TYR A 104 -9.07 -5.99 0.78
C TYR A 104 -9.26 -5.86 -0.73
N GLY A 105 -8.61 -4.87 -1.33
CA GLY A 105 -8.71 -4.56 -2.74
C GLY A 105 -9.80 -3.55 -3.11
N LEU A 106 -9.53 -2.79 -4.16
CA LEU A 106 -10.36 -1.70 -4.66
C LEU A 106 -11.77 -2.17 -5.06
N GLY A 107 -11.88 -3.36 -5.65
CA GLY A 107 -13.17 -3.94 -6.01
C GLY A 107 -14.06 -4.21 -4.79
N ALA A 108 -13.49 -4.80 -3.74
CA ALA A 108 -14.21 -5.05 -2.49
C ALA A 108 -14.60 -3.74 -1.79
N ALA A 109 -13.72 -2.75 -1.79
CA ALA A 109 -14.00 -1.44 -1.22
C ALA A 109 -15.11 -0.70 -1.98
N ALA A 110 -15.07 -0.69 -3.33
CA ALA A 110 -16.09 -0.04 -4.15
C ALA A 110 -17.49 -0.65 -3.93
N GLN A 111 -17.55 -1.98 -3.88
CA GLN A 111 -18.79 -2.69 -3.59
C GLN A 111 -19.27 -2.47 -2.15
N GLY A 112 -18.36 -2.57 -1.18
CA GLY A 112 -18.67 -2.42 0.24
C GLY A 112 -19.14 -1.03 0.64
N TYR A 113 -18.46 0.03 0.17
CA TYR A 113 -18.79 1.41 0.54
C TYR A 113 -19.88 2.03 -0.32
N PHE A 114 -20.01 1.63 -1.59
CA PHE A 114 -20.83 2.36 -2.57
C PHE A 114 -21.72 1.47 -3.44
N SER A 115 -21.61 0.14 -3.33
CA SER A 115 -22.37 -0.82 -4.14
C SER A 115 -22.23 -0.59 -5.66
N VAL A 116 -21.01 -0.25 -6.09
CA VAL A 116 -20.64 -0.07 -7.51
C VAL A 116 -19.40 -0.88 -7.86
N ASP A 117 -19.21 -1.17 -9.15
CA ASP A 117 -17.93 -1.68 -9.62
C ASP A 117 -16.85 -0.60 -9.52
N ALA A 118 -15.60 -1.01 -9.31
CA ALA A 118 -14.47 -0.09 -9.18
C ALA A 118 -14.31 0.87 -10.39
N LYS A 119 -14.65 0.41 -11.60
CA LYS A 119 -14.63 1.22 -12.82
C LYS A 119 -15.72 2.30 -12.87
N ASP A 120 -16.78 2.15 -12.08
CA ASP A 120 -17.96 3.02 -12.06
C ASP A 120 -17.92 4.02 -10.89
N LEU A 121 -16.80 4.07 -10.15
CA LEU A 121 -16.57 5.06 -9.10
C LEU A 121 -16.58 6.48 -9.67
N THR A 122 -17.37 7.35 -9.07
CA THR A 122 -17.31 8.79 -9.32
C THR A 122 -16.01 9.38 -8.76
N ILE A 123 -15.57 10.54 -9.29
CA ILE A 123 -14.36 11.22 -8.81
C ILE A 123 -14.37 11.42 -7.28
N PRO A 124 -15.47 11.88 -6.63
CA PRO A 124 -15.50 12.01 -5.18
C PRO A 124 -15.39 10.68 -4.42
N GLN A 125 -15.95 9.58 -4.95
CA GLN A 125 -15.84 8.25 -4.34
C GLN A 125 -14.43 7.69 -4.46
N ALA A 126 -13.81 7.85 -5.64
CA ALA A 126 -12.41 7.47 -5.86
C ALA A 126 -11.46 8.27 -4.96
N ALA A 127 -11.71 9.57 -4.76
CA ALA A 127 -10.95 10.42 -3.85
C ALA A 127 -11.05 9.93 -2.39
N LEU A 128 -12.26 9.55 -1.93
CA LEU A 128 -12.44 8.97 -0.60
C LEU A 128 -11.65 7.67 -0.44
N ILE A 129 -11.77 6.75 -1.41
CA ILE A 129 -11.06 5.47 -1.40
C ILE A 129 -9.54 5.67 -1.40
N ALA A 130 -9.02 6.64 -2.17
CA ALA A 130 -7.61 6.98 -2.17
C ALA A 130 -7.13 7.52 -0.81
N GLY A 131 -8.01 8.22 -0.06
CA GLY A 131 -7.72 8.68 1.30
C GLY A 131 -7.66 7.55 2.34
N LEU A 132 -8.40 6.46 2.12
CA LEU A 132 -8.44 5.31 3.03
C LEU A 132 -7.14 4.51 3.06
N VAL A 133 -6.43 4.42 1.94
CA VAL A 133 -5.20 3.60 1.82
C VAL A 133 -4.14 3.98 2.86
N GLN A 134 -4.03 5.27 3.18
CA GLN A 134 -3.00 5.79 4.08
C GLN A 134 -3.26 5.45 5.56
N SER A 135 -4.51 5.45 5.99
CA SER A 135 -4.90 5.12 7.37
C SER A 135 -6.34 4.61 7.40
N PRO A 136 -6.55 3.34 7.02
CA PRO A 136 -7.89 2.79 6.79
C PRO A 136 -8.76 2.86 8.05
N GLU A 137 -8.16 2.68 9.22
CA GLU A 137 -8.86 2.75 10.51
C GLU A 137 -9.11 4.21 10.95
N ALA A 138 -8.21 5.14 10.66
CA ALA A 138 -8.36 6.54 11.07
C ALA A 138 -9.36 7.34 10.20
N TYR A 139 -9.55 6.92 8.94
CA TYR A 139 -10.40 7.60 7.96
C TYR A 139 -11.61 6.76 7.52
N ASN A 140 -11.89 5.65 8.18
CA ASN A 140 -13.03 4.79 7.88
C ASN A 140 -14.33 5.60 7.87
N PRO A 141 -15.07 5.74 6.76
CA PRO A 141 -16.26 6.60 6.69
C PRO A 141 -17.43 6.05 7.51
N VAL A 142 -17.41 4.75 7.86
CA VAL A 142 -18.42 4.12 8.72
C VAL A 142 -18.21 4.52 10.17
N ASN A 143 -16.96 4.56 10.63
CA ASN A 143 -16.62 4.83 12.03
C ASN A 143 -16.24 6.31 12.30
N HIS A 144 -15.74 7.01 11.28
CA HIS A 144 -15.15 8.35 11.35
C HIS A 144 -15.57 9.25 10.16
N PRO A 145 -16.87 9.54 9.98
CA PRO A 145 -17.40 10.23 8.80
C PRO A 145 -16.84 11.65 8.61
N GLU A 146 -16.60 12.40 9.70
CA GLU A 146 -16.03 13.77 9.61
C GLU A 146 -14.55 13.75 9.19
N ALA A 147 -13.76 12.80 9.70
CA ALA A 147 -12.35 12.66 9.32
C ALA A 147 -12.21 12.16 7.87
N ALA A 148 -13.11 11.27 7.45
CA ALA A 148 -13.19 10.78 6.08
C ALA A 148 -13.53 11.91 5.09
N LYS A 149 -14.47 12.78 5.46
CA LYS A 149 -14.85 13.97 4.66
C LYS A 149 -13.72 14.98 4.56
N ALA A 150 -13.07 15.33 5.68
CA ALA A 150 -11.94 16.26 5.68
C ALA A 150 -10.73 15.76 4.89
N ARG A 151 -10.57 14.43 4.74
CA ARG A 151 -9.51 13.83 3.93
C ARG A 151 -9.84 13.82 2.43
N ARG A 152 -11.12 13.75 2.08
CA ARG A 152 -11.63 13.77 0.71
C ARG A 152 -11.52 15.14 0.07
N ASP A 153 -11.86 16.19 0.82
CA ASP A 153 -11.91 17.59 0.37
C ASP A 153 -10.51 18.23 0.28
#